data_AF-A0A4V2ZCD4-F1
#
_entry.id   AF-A0A4V2ZCD4-F1
#
_cell.length_a   1.000
_cell.length_b   1.000
_cell.length_c   1.000
_cell.angle_alpha   90.00
_cell.angle_beta   90.00
_cell.angle_gamma   90.00
#
_symmetry.space_group_name_H-M   'P 1'
#
loop_
_entity.id
_entity.type
_entity.pdbx_description
1 polymer ?
#
loop_
_entity_poly.entity_id
_entity_poly.type
_entity_poly.pdbx_seq_one_letter_code
_entity_poly.pdbx_strand_id
1 'polypeptide(L)'
;MKDIILKVGREVVKIVLYLSIAGIFVMLLGIFGVFFAGQKHDGHFTLDNGYRSVQVSVWFLILVLIMTIILFYLLFWMMLSLDKLLINFQKEAYFCSENIDFLSKVLLYQVLFTGVQLLINMSFKYFQMENVSSIFDLSFKDYLVNIFLII
;
A
#
# COMPACT_ATOMS: atom_id res chain seq x y z
N MET A 1 -31.35 -4.26 12.27
CA MET A 1 -30.57 -4.64 11.05
C MET A 1 -29.55 -3.56 10.67
N LYS A 2 -29.95 -2.28 10.60
CA LYS A 2 -29.07 -1.13 10.33
C LYS A 2 -27.85 -1.03 11.27
N ASP A 3 -28.05 -1.20 12.57
CA ASP A 3 -26.94 -1.12 13.55
C ASP A 3 -25.92 -2.24 13.41
N ILE A 4 -26.38 -3.43 13.00
CA ILE A 4 -25.50 -4.59 12.75
C ILE A 4 -24.61 -4.29 11.55
N ILE A 5 -25.18 -3.75 10.46
CA ILE A 5 -24.42 -3.39 9.24
C ILE A 5 -23.37 -2.32 9.56
N LEU A 6 -23.74 -1.27 10.31
CA LEU A 6 -22.80 -0.22 10.71
C LEU A 6 -21.68 -0.76 11.61
N LYS A 7 -22.01 -1.68 12.53
CA LYS A 7 -21.03 -2.32 13.41
C LYS A 7 -20.04 -3.19 12.63
N VAL A 8 -20.54 -4.02 11.71
CA VAL A 8 -19.68 -4.83 10.82
C VAL A 8 -18.80 -3.94 9.96
N GLY A 9 -19.38 -2.90 9.33
CA GLY A 9 -18.62 -1.95 8.51
C GLY A 9 -17.49 -1.30 9.30
N ARG A 10 -17.74 -0.94 10.56
CA ARG A 10 -16.73 -0.36 11.43
C ARG A 10 -15.58 -1.31 11.76
N GLU A 11 -15.88 -2.59 12.03
CA GLU A 11 -14.82 -3.58 12.28
C GLU A 11 -13.96 -3.82 11.02
N VAL A 12 -14.57 -3.84 9.83
CA VAL A 12 -13.82 -3.89 8.57
C VAL A 12 -12.87 -2.70 8.44
N VAL A 13 -13.34 -1.48 8.72
CA VAL A 13 -12.52 -0.26 8.67
C VAL A 13 -11.34 -0.34 9.63
N LYS A 14 -11.53 -0.83 10.86
CA LYS A 14 -10.44 -1.02 11.83
C LYS A 14 -9.42 -2.04 11.35
N ILE A 15 -9.87 -3.17 10.79
CA ILE A 15 -8.97 -4.19 10.23
C ILE A 15 -8.09 -3.56 9.15
N VAL A 16 -8.68 -2.82 8.20
CA VAL A 16 -7.92 -2.14 7.14
C VAL A 16 -6.96 -1.09 7.71
N LEU A 17 -7.35 -0.38 8.76
CA LEU A 17 -6.49 0.57 9.46
C LEU A 17 -5.25 -0.11 10.07
N TYR A 18 -5.43 -1.22 10.78
CA TYR A 18 -4.31 -1.99 11.34
C TYR A 18 -3.42 -2.58 10.26
N LEU A 19 -4.02 -3.13 9.19
CA LEU A 19 -3.28 -3.61 8.02
C LEU A 19 -2.46 -2.51 7.35
N SER A 20 -2.97 -1.28 7.32
CA SER A 20 -2.25 -0.15 6.74
C SER A 20 -1.01 0.20 7.56
N ILE A 21 -1.11 0.21 8.90
CA ILE A 21 0.04 0.43 9.79
C ILE A 21 1.07 -0.69 9.63
N ALA A 22 0.61 -1.95 9.66
CA ALA A 22 1.48 -3.10 9.47
C ALA A 22 2.19 -3.06 8.11
N GLY A 23 1.45 -2.70 7.05
CA GLY A 23 1.98 -2.50 5.70
C GLY A 23 3.09 -1.45 5.66
N ILE A 24 2.88 -0.28 6.28
CA ILE A 24 3.92 0.77 6.37
C ILE A 24 5.17 0.22 7.06
N PHE A 25 5.02 -0.48 8.18
CA PHE A 25 6.15 -1.04 8.92
C PHE A 25 6.94 -2.06 8.09
N VAL A 26 6.24 -2.99 7.43
CA VAL A 26 6.86 -3.98 6.53
C VAL A 26 7.61 -3.29 5.38
N MET A 27 7.03 -2.24 4.78
CA MET A 27 7.68 -1.51 3.69
C MET A 27 8.91 -0.74 4.16
N LEU A 28 8.90 -0.17 5.37
CA LEU A 28 10.07 0.47 5.96
C LEU A 28 11.22 -0.53 6.16
N LEU A 29 10.91 -1.72 6.69
CA LEU A 29 11.89 -2.82 6.78
C LEU A 29 12.41 -3.22 5.39
N GLY A 30 11.53 -3.26 4.39
CA GLY A 30 11.88 -3.51 3.00
C GLY A 30 12.89 -2.50 2.45
N ILE A 31 12.75 -1.20 2.77
CA ILE A 31 13.70 -0.17 2.34
C ILE A 31 15.09 -0.45 2.92
N PHE A 32 15.18 -0.80 4.21
CA PHE A 32 16.45 -1.18 4.82
C PHE A 32 17.05 -2.42 4.15
N GLY A 33 16.25 -3.46 3.93
CA GLY A 33 16.69 -4.68 3.25
C GLY A 33 17.25 -4.41 1.85
N VAL A 34 16.51 -3.66 1.04
CA VAL A 34 16.91 -3.27 -0.32
C VAL A 34 18.18 -2.41 -0.31
N PHE A 35 18.31 -1.48 0.64
CA PHE A 35 19.49 -0.63 0.74
C PHE A 35 20.76 -1.41 1.09
N PHE A 36 20.70 -2.28 2.12
CA PHE A 36 21.85 -3.08 2.54
C PHE A 36 22.24 -4.17 1.54
N ALA A 37 21.28 -4.84 0.92
CA ALA A 37 21.58 -5.81 -0.13
C ALA A 37 22.05 -5.13 -1.42
N GLY A 38 21.57 -3.92 -1.74
CA GLY A 38 22.03 -3.13 -2.87
C GLY A 38 23.50 -2.73 -2.80
N GLN A 39 24.04 -2.50 -1.61
CA GLN A 39 25.48 -2.23 -1.42
C GLN A 39 26.38 -3.42 -1.77
N LYS A 40 25.86 -4.65 -1.69
CA LYS A 40 26.63 -5.88 -2.00
C LYS A 40 26.63 -6.23 -3.49
N HIS A 41 25.81 -5.56 -4.30
CA HIS A 41 25.59 -5.89 -5.72
C HIS A 41 25.72 -4.66 -6.63
N ASP A 42 26.66 -3.76 -6.31
CA ASP A 42 26.98 -2.56 -7.11
C ASP A 42 25.76 -1.66 -7.42
N GLY A 43 24.74 -1.65 -6.57
CA GLY A 43 23.55 -0.82 -6.76
C GLY A 43 22.49 -1.40 -7.71
N HIS A 44 22.63 -2.66 -8.10
CA HIS A 44 21.70 -3.35 -8.98
C HIS A 44 21.22 -4.70 -8.40
N PHE A 45 19.94 -4.99 -8.55
CA PHE A 45 19.36 -6.28 -8.21
C PHE A 45 19.00 -7.05 -9.47
N THR A 46 19.40 -8.31 -9.56
CA THR A 46 18.95 -9.21 -10.62
C THR A 46 17.74 -9.98 -10.10
N LEU A 47 16.56 -9.66 -10.62
CA LEU A 47 15.34 -10.44 -10.41
C LEU A 47 15.35 -11.55 -11.47
N ASP A 48 15.73 -12.76 -11.06
CA ASP A 48 15.76 -13.93 -11.93
C ASP A 48 14.62 -14.89 -11.59
N ASN A 49 13.71 -15.07 -12.55
CA ASN A 49 12.58 -15.99 -12.44
C ASN A 49 12.81 -17.30 -13.23
N GLY A 50 14.06 -17.64 -13.57
CA GLY A 50 14.41 -18.87 -14.29
C GLY A 50 14.15 -18.83 -15.81
N TYR A 51 13.27 -17.94 -16.29
CA TYR A 51 13.04 -17.70 -17.73
C TYR A 51 13.55 -16.34 -18.23
N ARG A 52 13.68 -15.36 -17.33
CA ARG A 52 14.14 -14.00 -17.63
C ARG A 52 14.78 -13.42 -16.38
N SER A 53 15.98 -12.85 -16.55
CA SER A 53 16.62 -12.04 -15.54
C SER A 53 16.44 -10.56 -15.88
N VAL A 54 15.84 -9.81 -14.97
CA VAL A 54 15.67 -8.36 -15.11
C VAL A 54 16.55 -7.69 -14.07
N GLN A 55 17.50 -6.89 -14.55
CA GLN A 55 18.34 -6.09 -13.68
C GLN A 55 17.62 -4.78 -13.34
N VAL A 56 17.34 -4.57 -12.06
CA VAL A 56 16.61 -3.41 -11.55
C VAL A 56 17.53 -2.59 -10.66
N SER A 57 17.52 -1.27 -10.82
CA SER A 57 18.29 -0.39 -9.94
C SER A 57 17.69 -0.38 -8.54
N VAL A 58 18.55 -0.36 -7.51
CA VAL A 58 18.17 -0.16 -6.10
C VAL A 58 17.29 1.09 -5.94
N TRP A 59 17.59 2.17 -6.66
CA TRP A 59 16.83 3.42 -6.59
C TRP A 59 15.39 3.27 -7.07
N PHE A 60 15.17 2.45 -8.11
CA PHE A 60 13.83 2.17 -8.59
C PHE A 60 13.03 1.35 -7.57
N LEU A 61 13.65 0.34 -6.94
CA LEU A 61 12.99 -0.45 -5.89
C LEU A 61 12.65 0.41 -4.66
N ILE A 62 13.56 1.29 -4.23
CA ILE A 62 13.30 2.24 -3.15
C ILE A 62 12.15 3.17 -3.52
N LEU A 63 12.09 3.67 -4.75
CA LEU A 63 10.99 4.50 -5.23
C LEU A 63 9.65 3.76 -5.14
N VAL A 64 9.58 2.50 -5.59
CA VAL A 64 8.37 1.67 -5.50
C VAL A 64 7.93 1.46 -4.05
N LEU A 65 8.88 1.20 -3.14
CA LEU A 65 8.58 1.04 -1.71
C LEU A 65 8.05 2.34 -1.09
N ILE A 66 8.66 3.49 -1.40
CA ILE A 66 8.20 4.81 -0.93
C ILE A 66 6.78 5.09 -1.44
N MET A 67 6.53 4.87 -2.73
CA MET A 67 5.20 5.08 -3.32
C MET A 67 4.14 4.18 -2.65
N THR A 68 4.52 2.96 -2.31
CA THR A 68 3.63 2.03 -1.59
C THR A 68 3.36 2.48 -0.16
N ILE A 69 4.35 3.02 0.56
CA ILE A 69 4.16 3.65 1.88
C ILE A 69 3.18 4.82 1.78
N ILE A 70 3.32 5.67 0.76
CA ILE A 70 2.39 6.79 0.53
C ILE A 70 0.95 6.28 0.34
N LEU A 71 0.75 5.21 -0.44
CA LEU A 71 -0.58 4.61 -0.60
C LEU A 71 -1.15 4.09 0.72
N PHE A 72 -0.38 3.34 1.51
CA PHE A 72 -0.85 2.87 2.83
C PHE A 72 -1.14 4.02 3.79
N TYR A 73 -0.35 5.09 3.76
CA TYR A 73 -0.58 6.28 4.57
C TYR A 73 -1.89 6.98 4.19
N LEU A 74 -2.18 7.15 2.90
CA LEU A 74 -3.45 7.70 2.43
C LEU A 74 -4.63 6.79 2.81
N LEU A 75 -4.48 5.47 2.67
CA LEU A 75 -5.47 4.49 3.06
C LEU A 75 -5.79 4.57 4.56
N PHE A 76 -4.76 4.71 5.40
CA PHE A 76 -4.90 4.90 6.85
C PHE A 76 -5.77 6.13 7.18
N TRP A 77 -5.45 7.29 6.60
CA TRP A 77 -6.21 8.52 6.85
C TRP A 77 -7.65 8.47 6.33
N MET A 78 -7.86 7.80 5.20
CA MET A 78 -9.20 7.54 4.67
C MET A 78 -10.02 6.69 5.64
N MET A 79 -9.46 5.56 6.12
CA MET A 79 -10.14 4.68 7.07
C MET A 79 -10.41 5.36 8.41
N LEU A 80 -9.48 6.18 8.91
CA LEU A 80 -9.66 6.93 10.16
C LEU A 80 -10.84 7.92 10.06
N SER A 81 -10.98 8.59 8.92
CA SER A 81 -12.10 9.50 8.66
C SER A 81 -13.42 8.72 8.53
N LEU A 82 -13.38 7.55 7.90
CA LEU A 82 -14.53 6.68 7.72
C LEU A 82 -15.01 6.07 9.05
N ASP A 83 -14.10 5.67 9.96
CA ASP A 83 -14.46 5.16 11.30
C ASP A 83 -15.24 6.22 12.10
N LYS A 84 -14.78 7.48 12.08
CA LYS A 84 -15.47 8.60 12.74
C LYS A 84 -16.86 8.82 12.17
N LEU A 85 -16.99 8.78 10.84
CA LEU A 85 -18.28 8.92 10.15
C LEU A 85 -19.24 7.77 10.52
N LEU A 86 -18.76 6.53 10.57
CA LEU A 86 -19.55 5.38 11.00
C LEU A 86 -19.98 5.46 12.47
N ILE A 87 -19.14 5.98 13.37
CA ILE A 87 -19.52 6.23 14.77
C ILE A 87 -20.67 7.22 14.85
N ASN A 88 -20.63 8.31 14.08
CA ASN A 88 -21.70 9.31 14.09
C ASN A 88 -23.00 8.74 13.53
N PHE A 89 -22.94 7.90 12.50
CA PHE A 89 -24.10 7.19 11.97
C PHE A 89 -24.69 6.19 12.97
N GLN A 90 -23.86 5.50 13.77
CA GLN A 90 -24.34 4.64 14.86
C GLN A 90 -25.08 5.43 15.96
N LYS A 91 -24.76 6.72 16.14
CA LYS A 91 -25.45 7.63 17.07
C LYS A 91 -26.66 8.34 16.45
N GLU A 92 -27.08 7.91 15.26
CA GLU A 92 -28.16 8.52 14.48
C GLU A 92 -27.93 9.99 14.07
N ALA A 93 -26.71 10.49 14.24
CA ALA A 93 -26.29 11.81 13.82
C ALA A 93 -25.84 11.75 12.36
N TYR A 94 -26.78 11.79 11.41
CA TYR A 94 -26.48 11.65 9.97
C TYR A 94 -26.10 12.98 9.32
N PHE A 95 -26.90 14.02 9.51
CA PHE A 95 -26.75 15.33 8.84
C PHE A 95 -26.12 16.36 9.77
N CYS A 96 -24.85 16.15 10.10
CA CYS A 96 -24.05 17.09 10.88
C CYS A 96 -22.93 17.67 10.01
N SER A 97 -22.56 18.93 10.25
CA SER A 97 -21.44 19.58 9.55
C SER A 97 -20.14 18.77 9.67
N GLU A 98 -19.89 18.16 10.83
CA GLU A 98 -18.75 17.26 11.05
C GLU A 98 -18.73 16.06 10.09
N ASN A 99 -19.88 15.45 9.80
CA ASN A 99 -19.93 14.32 8.88
C ASN A 99 -19.66 14.73 7.44
N ILE A 100 -20.10 15.94 7.06
CA ILE A 100 -19.80 16.50 5.74
C ILE A 100 -18.29 16.75 5.62
N ASP A 101 -17.64 17.24 6.68
CA ASP A 101 -16.18 17.40 6.73
C ASP A 101 -15.46 16.05 6.64
N PHE A 102 -15.88 15.03 7.40
CA PHE A 102 -15.30 13.69 7.30
C PHE A 102 -15.50 13.06 5.92
N LEU A 103 -16.68 13.22 5.32
CA LEU A 103 -16.96 12.73 3.97
C LEU A 103 -16.09 13.44 2.93
N SER A 104 -15.94 14.76 3.04
CA SER A 104 -15.05 15.56 2.19
C SER A 104 -13.59 15.08 2.28
N LYS A 105 -13.10 14.79 3.50
CA LYS A 105 -11.77 14.20 3.72
C LYS A 105 -11.63 12.84 3.07
N VAL A 106 -12.62 11.94 3.22
CA VAL A 106 -12.60 10.62 2.56
C VAL A 106 -12.48 10.77 1.04
N LEU A 107 -13.29 11.65 0.44
CA LEU A 107 -13.24 11.91 -1.00
C LEU A 107 -11.90 12.51 -1.44
N LEU A 108 -11.35 13.46 -0.68
CA LEU A 108 -10.02 14.03 -0.93
C LEU A 108 -8.94 12.94 -0.92
N TYR A 109 -8.90 12.09 0.11
CA TYR A 109 -7.92 11.01 0.18
C TYR A 109 -8.08 10.00 -0.95
N GLN A 110 -9.31 9.73 -1.39
CA GLN A 110 -9.56 8.85 -2.54
C GLN A 110 -9.03 9.44 -3.86
N VAL A 111 -9.21 10.76 -4.07
CA VAL A 111 -8.64 11.47 -5.23
C VAL A 111 -7.11 11.42 -5.20
N LEU A 112 -6.51 11.71 -4.04
CA LEU A 112 -5.05 11.64 -3.86
C LEU A 112 -4.52 10.22 -4.09
N PHE A 113 -5.20 9.21 -3.56
CA PHE A 113 -4.82 7.80 -3.72
C PHE A 113 -4.82 7.41 -5.19
N THR A 114 -5.87 7.77 -5.92
CA THR A 114 -5.98 7.54 -7.38
C THR A 114 -4.88 8.29 -8.13
N GLY A 115 -4.58 9.53 -7.75
CA GLY A 115 -3.49 10.31 -8.33
C GLY A 115 -2.13 9.64 -8.16
N VAL A 116 -1.82 9.14 -6.96
CA VAL A 116 -0.58 8.40 -6.69
C VAL A 116 -0.52 7.10 -7.50
N GLN A 117 -1.62 6.35 -7.62
CA GLN A 117 -1.68 5.15 -8.45
C GLN A 117 -1.40 5.45 -9.93
N LEU A 118 -1.91 6.56 -10.47
CA LEU A 118 -1.62 6.98 -11.83
C LEU A 118 -0.14 7.32 -12.01
N LEU A 119 0.46 8.04 -11.05
CA LEU A 119 1.90 8.35 -11.08
C LEU A 119 2.75 7.07 -11.06
N ILE A 120 2.40 6.11 -10.21
CA ILE A 120 3.07 4.81 -10.16
C ILE A 120 3.01 4.11 -11.52
N ASN A 121 1.83 4.06 -12.14
CA ASN A 121 1.65 3.44 -13.45
C ASN A 121 2.49 4.15 -14.54
N MET A 122 2.53 5.48 -14.52
CA MET A 122 3.40 6.26 -15.42
C MET A 122 4.88 5.98 -15.19
N SER A 123 5.33 5.87 -13.93
CA SER A 123 6.70 5.50 -13.60
C SER A 123 7.03 4.10 -14.14
N PHE A 124 6.20 3.09 -13.90
CA PHE A 124 6.45 1.74 -14.41
C PHE A 124 6.56 1.70 -15.94
N LYS A 125 5.69 2.43 -16.65
CA LYS A 125 5.76 2.57 -18.11
C LYS A 125 7.04 3.25 -18.57
N TYR A 126 7.45 4.33 -17.92
CA TYR A 126 8.70 5.02 -18.23
C TYR A 126 9.93 4.10 -18.10
N PHE A 127 9.93 3.25 -17.06
CA PHE A 127 11.00 2.27 -16.84
C PHE A 127 10.84 0.96 -17.65
N GLN A 128 9.88 0.89 -18.59
CA GLN A 128 9.59 -0.30 -19.43
C GLN A 128 9.27 -1.58 -18.63
N MET A 129 8.77 -1.43 -17.41
CA MET A 129 8.40 -2.52 -16.50
C MET A 129 6.92 -2.90 -16.67
N GLU A 130 6.47 -3.09 -17.92
CA GLU A 130 5.03 -3.27 -18.23
C GLU A 130 4.46 -4.62 -17.79
N ASN A 131 5.31 -5.65 -17.61
CA ASN A 131 4.90 -6.99 -17.18
C ASN A 131 5.58 -7.41 -15.88
N VAL A 132 5.29 -6.70 -14.78
CA VAL A 132 5.73 -7.10 -13.44
C VAL A 132 5.15 -8.48 -13.07
N SER A 133 3.97 -8.85 -13.58
CA SER A 133 3.38 -10.19 -13.39
C SER A 133 4.17 -11.32 -14.05
N SER A 134 4.97 -11.03 -15.09
CA SER A 134 5.89 -12.01 -15.70
C SER A 134 7.22 -12.11 -14.96
N ILE A 135 7.52 -11.11 -14.11
CA ILE A 135 8.72 -10.99 -13.27
C ILE A 135 8.43 -11.46 -11.84
N PHE A 136 7.19 -11.78 -11.50
CA PHE A 136 6.85 -12.48 -10.26
C PHE A 136 5.96 -13.66 -10.62
N ASP A 137 6.55 -14.86 -10.70
CA ASP A 137 5.75 -16.07 -10.66
C ASP A 137 5.03 -16.03 -9.30
N LEU A 138 3.69 -15.90 -9.30
CA LEU A 138 2.86 -15.65 -8.11
C LEU A 138 2.80 -16.87 -7.18
N SER A 139 3.85 -17.69 -7.15
CA SER A 139 4.06 -18.78 -6.23
C SER A 139 4.36 -18.21 -4.85
N PHE A 140 3.42 -18.42 -3.92
CA PHE A 140 3.53 -18.08 -2.50
C PHE A 140 4.84 -18.58 -1.85
N LYS A 141 5.46 -19.61 -2.45
CA LYS A 141 6.71 -20.23 -2.03
C LYS A 141 7.92 -19.30 -2.21
N ASP A 142 7.99 -18.55 -3.31
CA ASP A 142 9.19 -17.75 -3.62
C ASP A 142 9.25 -16.46 -2.80
N TYR A 143 8.10 -15.91 -2.40
CA TYR A 143 8.03 -14.76 -1.48
C TYR A 143 8.46 -15.12 -0.05
N LEU A 144 8.03 -16.28 0.45
CA LEU A 144 8.42 -16.75 1.80
C LEU A 144 9.91 -17.08 1.87
N VAL A 145 10.46 -17.72 0.83
CA VAL A 145 11.88 -18.08 0.78
C VAL A 145 12.77 -16.83 0.70
N ASN A 146 12.40 -15.80 -0.08
CA ASN A 146 13.17 -14.55 -0.12
C ASN A 146 13.01 -13.68 1.13
N ILE A 147 11.85 -13.69 1.81
CA ILE A 147 11.69 -13.01 3.11
C ILE A 147 12.52 -13.72 4.19
N PHE A 148 12.61 -15.05 4.16
CA PHE A 148 13.45 -15.81 5.10
C PHE A 148 14.95 -15.68 4.81
N LEU A 149 15.36 -15.52 3.55
CA LEU A 149 16.78 -15.35 3.18
C LEU A 149 17.32 -13.93 3.44
N ILE A 150 16.46 -12.96 3.72
CA ILE A 150 16.84 -11.59 4.11
C ILE A 150 17.02 -11.45 5.64
N ILE A 151 16.68 -12.47 6.43
CA ILE A 151 17.02 -12.59 7.86
C ILE A 151 18.29 -13.44 8.00
#